data_AF-A0A257WS80-F1
#
_entry.id   AF-A0A257WS80-F1
#
_cell.length_a   1.000
_cell.length_b   1.000
_cell.length_c   1.000
_cell.angle_alpha   90.00
_cell.angle_beta   90.00
_cell.angle_gamma   90.00
#
_symmetry.space_group_name_H-M   'P 1'
#
loop_
_entity.id
_entity.type
_entity.pdbx_description
1 polymer ?
#
loop_
_entity_poly.entity_id
_entity_poly.type
_entity_poly.pdbx_seq_one_letter_code
_entity_poly.pdbx_strand_id
1 'polypeptide(L)'
;MIEFHGKLILLDIEGTVSPLAFVHEVMFPYVRQRAGIYLATHWGTPVIAQLAHDAGVAAFATPAEAEAAVLRLMDADAKVTGLKQLQGLIWEEGFRNGELRSRIFDDVPHALADWCRQGREIR
;
A
#
# COMPACT_ATOMS: atom_id res chain seq x y z
N MET A 1 -31.86 1.36 -16.95
CA MET A 1 -31.52 0.87 -15.59
C MET A 1 -30.65 -0.35 -15.78
N ILE A 2 -29.47 -0.43 -15.18
CA ILE A 2 -28.63 -1.63 -15.27
C ILE A 2 -29.12 -2.58 -14.19
N GLU A 3 -29.65 -3.74 -14.58
CA GLU A 3 -30.13 -4.77 -13.67
C GLU A 3 -29.07 -5.88 -13.52
N PHE A 4 -28.60 -6.10 -12.30
CA PHE A 4 -27.58 -7.10 -11.99
C PHE A 4 -28.18 -8.32 -11.28
N HIS A 5 -28.14 -9.47 -11.97
CA HIS A 5 -28.69 -10.75 -11.51
C HIS A 5 -27.63 -11.71 -10.94
N GLY A 6 -26.37 -11.26 -10.85
CA GLY A 6 -25.30 -12.06 -10.27
C GLY A 6 -25.36 -12.15 -8.74
N LYS A 7 -24.77 -13.22 -8.19
CA LYS A 7 -24.67 -13.45 -6.74
C LYS A 7 -23.45 -12.77 -6.11
N LEU A 8 -22.44 -12.48 -6.92
CA LEU A 8 -21.13 -11.99 -6.51
C LEU A 8 -20.86 -10.64 -7.19
N ILE A 9 -20.38 -9.67 -6.42
CA ILE A 9 -19.83 -8.40 -6.91
C ILE A 9 -18.34 -8.40 -6.58
N LEU A 10 -17.52 -8.39 -7.62
CA LEU A 10 -16.06 -8.25 -7.50
C LEU A 10 -15.71 -6.78 -7.74
N LEU A 11 -15.07 -6.13 -6.78
CA LEU A 11 -14.73 -4.72 -6.85
C LEU A 11 -13.23 -4.53 -7.04
N ASP A 12 -12.89 -3.72 -8.04
CA ASP A 12 -11.56 -3.13 -8.12
C ASP A 12 -11.43 -1.97 -7.10
N ILE A 13 -10.20 -1.59 -6.79
CA ILE A 13 -9.89 -0.53 -5.81
C ILE A 13 -9.68 0.81 -6.51
N GLU A 14 -8.64 0.89 -7.35
CA GLU A 14 -8.13 2.15 -7.88
C GLU A 14 -9.00 2.66 -9.03
N GLY A 15 -9.57 3.85 -8.88
CA GLY A 15 -10.52 4.42 -9.85
C GLY A 15 -11.91 3.78 -9.81
N THR A 16 -12.15 2.79 -8.94
CA THR A 16 -13.45 2.13 -8.76
C THR A 16 -14.07 2.46 -7.41
N VAL A 17 -13.45 2.04 -6.29
CA VAL A 17 -13.95 2.42 -4.95
C VAL A 17 -13.16 3.56 -4.32
N SER A 18 -11.94 3.81 -4.78
CA SER A 18 -11.04 4.86 -4.28
C SER A 18 -10.50 5.70 -5.44
N PRO A 19 -10.28 7.03 -5.27
CA PRO A 19 -9.65 7.85 -6.29
C PRO A 19 -8.25 7.34 -6.64
N LEU A 20 -7.94 7.21 -7.93
CA LEU A 20 -6.59 6.84 -8.41
C LEU A 20 -5.49 7.73 -7.81
N ALA A 21 -5.79 9.03 -7.66
CA ALA A 21 -4.90 10.01 -7.05
C ALA A 21 -4.50 9.65 -5.61
N PHE A 22 -5.32 8.92 -4.85
CA PHE A 22 -5.00 8.58 -3.46
C PHE A 22 -3.72 7.74 -3.34
N VAL A 23 -3.51 6.79 -4.26
CA VAL A 23 -2.31 5.94 -4.24
C VAL A 23 -1.06 6.77 -4.54
N HIS A 24 -1.11 7.55 -5.64
CA HIS A 24 0.05 8.28 -6.13
C HIS A 24 0.37 9.55 -5.33
N GLU A 25 -0.64 10.25 -4.83
CA GLU A 25 -0.48 11.54 -4.14
C GLU A 25 -0.47 11.42 -2.61
N VAL A 26 -0.89 10.28 -2.05
CA VAL A 26 -0.91 10.06 -0.59
C VAL A 26 -0.07 8.86 -0.19
N MET A 27 -0.38 7.67 -0.69
CA MET A 27 0.24 6.43 -0.19
C MET A 27 1.73 6.33 -0.51
N PHE A 28 2.16 6.66 -1.73
CA PHE A 28 3.59 6.66 -2.07
C PHE A 28 4.38 7.76 -1.35
N PRO A 29 3.94 9.04 -1.31
CA PRO A 29 4.61 10.07 -0.53
C PRO A 29 4.74 9.72 0.95
N TYR A 30 3.71 9.11 1.54
CA TYR A 30 3.74 8.65 2.93
C TYR A 30 4.88 7.64 3.19
N VAL A 31 5.08 6.68 2.28
CA VAL A 31 6.20 5.73 2.39
C VAL A 31 7.54 6.46 2.34
N ARG A 32 7.71 7.42 1.43
CA ARG A 32 8.97 8.20 1.33
C ARG A 32 9.27 8.93 2.62
N GLN A 33 8.26 9.50 3.26
CA GLN A 33 8.41 10.23 4.53
C GLN A 33 8.72 9.31 5.72
N ARG A 34 8.19 8.08 5.71
CA ARG A 34 8.29 7.14 6.84
C ARG A 34 9.42 6.12 6.72
N ALA A 35 9.96 5.90 5.51
CA ALA A 35 10.96 4.86 5.25
C ALA A 35 12.16 4.92 6.20
N GLY A 36 12.80 6.09 6.39
CA GLY A 36 13.95 6.23 7.28
C GLY A 36 13.67 5.83 8.72
N ILE A 37 12.58 6.35 9.31
CA ILE A 37 12.18 6.02 10.69
C ILE A 37 11.84 4.53 10.80
N TYR A 38 11.09 3.99 9.83
CA TYR A 38 10.70 2.59 9.84
C TYR A 38 11.94 1.68 9.80
N LEU A 39 12.88 1.93 8.90
CA LEU A 39 14.12 1.16 8.75
C LEU A 39 14.99 1.24 10.00
N ALA A 40 15.10 2.41 10.62
CA ALA A 40 15.85 2.57 11.86
C ALA A 40 15.20 1.82 13.04
N THR A 41 13.87 1.82 13.11
CA THR A 41 13.11 1.20 14.20
C THR A 41 13.07 -0.32 14.07
N HIS A 42 12.98 -0.83 12.84
CA HIS A 42 12.81 -2.25 12.52
C HIS A 42 14.10 -2.85 11.94
N TRP A 43 15.27 -2.35 12.36
CA TRP A 43 16.54 -2.79 11.84
C TRP A 43 16.77 -4.30 12.06
N GLY A 44 17.41 -4.97 11.10
CA GLY A 44 17.66 -6.42 11.15
C GLY A 44 16.46 -7.32 10.84
N THR A 45 15.32 -6.76 10.42
CA THR A 45 14.16 -7.54 9.96
C THR A 45 14.40 -8.16 8.57
N PRO A 46 13.68 -9.25 8.22
CA PRO A 46 13.84 -9.92 6.91
C PRO A 46 13.62 -9.01 5.70
N VAL A 47 12.75 -7.99 5.81
CA VAL A 47 12.50 -7.05 4.72
C VAL A 47 13.77 -6.24 4.35
N ILE A 48 14.65 -5.95 5.31
CA ILE A 48 15.90 -5.22 5.06
C ILE A 48 16.89 -6.08 4.30
N ALA A 49 16.98 -7.38 4.64
CA ALA A 49 17.79 -8.33 3.89
C ALA A 49 17.26 -8.49 2.45
N GLN A 50 15.94 -8.55 2.26
CA GLN A 50 15.34 -8.59 0.93
C GLN A 50 15.61 -7.30 0.14
N LEU A 51 15.54 -6.13 0.78
CA LEU A 51 15.89 -4.86 0.16
C LEU A 51 17.36 -4.80 -0.25
N ALA A 52 18.27 -5.36 0.55
CA ALA A 52 19.69 -5.43 0.21
C ALA A 52 19.91 -6.29 -1.04
N HIS A 53 19.28 -7.47 -1.07
CA HIS A 53 19.27 -8.34 -2.23
C HIS A 53 18.73 -7.63 -3.48
N ASP A 54 17.59 -6.96 -3.37
CA ASP A 54 16.96 -6.23 -4.48
C ASP A 54 17.81 -5.03 -4.95
N ALA A 55 18.57 -4.42 -4.05
CA ALA A 55 19.52 -3.36 -4.35
C ALA A 55 20.87 -3.87 -4.91
N GLY A 56 21.07 -5.19 -4.98
CA GLY A 56 22.29 -5.82 -5.49
C GLY A 56 23.48 -5.75 -4.52
N VAL A 57 23.23 -5.63 -3.23
CA VAL A 57 24.28 -5.59 -2.19
C VAL A 57 24.10 -6.74 -1.21
N ALA A 58 25.19 -7.19 -0.59
CA ALA A 58 25.13 -8.30 0.38
C ALA A 58 24.35 -7.93 1.64
N ALA A 59 24.55 -6.71 2.16
CA ALA A 59 23.83 -6.12 3.28
C ALA A 59 24.04 -4.60 3.26
N PHE A 60 23.11 -3.85 3.85
CA PHE A 60 23.31 -2.45 4.17
C PHE A 60 24.08 -2.32 5.49
N ALA A 61 25.03 -1.38 5.57
CA ALA A 61 25.76 -1.12 6.80
C ALA A 61 24.95 -0.27 7.79
N THR A 62 24.07 0.61 7.28
CA THR A 62 23.28 1.53 8.11
C THR A 62 21.84 1.71 7.61
N PRO A 63 20.90 2.13 8.49
CA PRO A 63 19.54 2.50 8.07
C PRO A 63 19.51 3.58 6.98
N ALA A 64 20.43 4.53 7.02
CA ALA A 64 20.52 5.60 6.03
C ALA A 64 20.87 5.06 4.62
N GLU A 65 21.74 4.05 4.52
CA GLU A 65 22.03 3.39 3.25
C GLU A 65 20.82 2.63 2.71
N ALA A 66 20.10 1.93 3.60
CA ALA A 66 18.87 1.22 3.24
C ALA A 66 17.80 2.21 2.76
N GLU A 67 17.64 3.35 3.44
CA GLU A 67 16.70 4.41 3.06
C GLU A 67 17.05 4.97 1.68
N ALA A 68 18.32 5.29 1.43
CA ALA A 68 18.77 5.76 0.13
C ALA A 68 18.48 4.72 -0.98
N ALA A 69 18.68 3.42 -0.71
CA ALA A 69 18.35 2.36 -1.65
C ALA A 69 16.84 2.28 -1.92
N VAL A 70 16.00 2.37 -0.88
CA VAL A 70 14.54 2.40 -1.01
C VAL A 70 14.08 3.56 -1.87
N LEU A 71 14.59 4.77 -1.62
CA LEU A 71 14.23 5.96 -2.39
C LEU A 71 14.62 5.82 -3.86
N ARG A 72 15.82 5.28 -4.16
CA ARG A 72 16.22 4.98 -5.55
C ARG A 72 15.31 3.96 -6.22
N LEU A 73 14.93 2.89 -5.51
CA LEU A 73 14.03 1.87 -6.05
C LEU A 73 12.63 2.45 -6.33
N MET A 74 12.14 3.35 -5.45
CA MET A 74 10.89 4.07 -5.67
C MET A 74 10.98 5.02 -6.88
N ASP A 75 12.07 5.77 -7.01
CA ASP A 75 12.29 6.70 -8.14
C ASP A 75 12.40 5.97 -9.49
N ALA A 76 12.93 4.76 -9.48
CA ALA A 76 13.01 3.90 -10.66
C ALA A 76 11.70 3.15 -10.98
N ASP A 77 10.63 3.38 -10.21
CA ASP A 77 9.38 2.60 -10.24
C ASP A 77 9.61 1.07 -10.19
N ALA A 78 10.64 0.65 -9.44
CA ALA A 78 11.07 -0.74 -9.40
C ALA A 78 10.03 -1.64 -8.73
N LYS A 79 9.56 -2.67 -9.44
CA LYS A 79 8.52 -3.59 -8.93
C LYS A 79 9.11 -4.79 -8.18
N VAL A 80 10.11 -4.56 -7.34
CA VAL A 80 10.85 -5.60 -6.59
C VAL A 80 10.15 -6.00 -5.28
N THR A 81 10.42 -7.21 -4.81
CA THR A 81 9.70 -7.85 -3.70
C THR A 81 9.87 -7.10 -2.38
N GLY A 82 11.11 -6.77 -2.00
CA GLY A 82 11.43 -6.11 -0.75
C GLY A 82 10.82 -4.72 -0.65
N LEU A 83 10.80 -3.97 -1.77
CA LEU A 83 10.15 -2.65 -1.79
C LEU A 83 8.63 -2.76 -1.56
N LYS A 84 7.96 -3.70 -2.25
CA LYS A 84 6.51 -3.92 -2.05
C LYS A 84 6.18 -4.35 -0.63
N GLN A 85 7.00 -5.23 -0.05
CA GLN A 85 6.84 -5.65 1.34
C GLN A 85 7.01 -4.48 2.31
N LEU A 86 8.05 -3.67 2.15
CA LEU A 86 8.28 -2.48 2.98
C LEU A 86 7.11 -1.50 2.88
N GLN A 87 6.65 -1.20 1.66
CA GLN A 87 5.49 -0.34 1.43
C GLN A 87 4.26 -0.85 2.16
N GLY A 88 3.95 -2.15 2.05
CA GLY A 88 2.85 -2.79 2.76
C GLY A 88 2.91 -2.62 4.28
N LEU A 89 4.07 -2.87 4.87
CA LEU A 89 4.28 -2.75 6.32
C LEU A 89 4.12 -1.30 6.80
N ILE A 90 4.68 -0.34 6.06
CA ILE A 90 4.56 1.08 6.40
C ILE A 90 3.10 1.56 6.26
N TRP A 91 2.39 1.12 5.21
CA TRP A 91 0.97 1.44 5.04
C TRP A 91 0.11 0.83 6.14
N GLU A 92 0.34 -0.44 6.47
CA GLU A 92 -0.36 -1.13 7.55
C GLU A 92 -0.24 -0.37 8.88
N GLU A 93 0.97 0.06 9.23
CA GLU A 93 1.21 0.91 10.39
C GLU A 93 0.46 2.25 10.25
N GLY A 94 0.58 2.95 9.12
CA GLY A 94 -0.12 4.22 8.92
C GLY A 94 -1.65 4.11 9.07
N PHE A 95 -2.26 3.06 8.53
CA PHE A 95 -3.69 2.81 8.66
C PHE A 95 -4.09 2.43 10.08
N ARG A 96 -3.33 1.56 10.73
CA ARG A 96 -3.57 1.13 12.12
C ARG A 96 -3.52 2.31 13.08
N ASN A 97 -2.61 3.24 12.85
CA ASN A 97 -2.37 4.41 13.71
C ASN A 97 -3.31 5.57 13.39
N GLY A 98 -4.07 5.47 12.28
CA GLY A 98 -4.99 6.51 11.80
C GLY A 98 -4.33 7.69 11.11
N GLU A 99 -3.02 7.63 10.84
CA GLU A 99 -2.27 8.64 10.07
C GLU A 99 -2.58 8.55 8.58
N LEU A 100 -2.77 7.33 8.07
CA LEU A 100 -3.39 7.08 6.77
C LEU A 100 -4.87 6.75 6.98
N ARG A 101 -5.72 7.38 6.17
CA ARG A 101 -7.14 7.09 6.10
C ARG A 101 -7.53 6.91 4.64
N SER A 102 -8.18 5.79 4.34
CA SER A 102 -8.61 5.52 2.97
C SER A 102 -9.62 6.58 2.54
N ARG A 103 -9.48 7.05 1.30
CA ARG A 103 -10.50 7.86 0.65
C ARG A 103 -11.28 6.96 -0.29
N ILE A 104 -12.55 6.75 0.00
CA ILE A 104 -13.49 6.08 -0.90
C ILE A 104 -14.49 7.10 -1.43
N PHE A 105 -15.08 6.84 -2.59
CA PHE A 105 -16.13 7.71 -3.11
C PHE A 105 -17.37 7.69 -2.20
N ASP A 106 -18.09 8.80 -2.13
CA ASP A 106 -19.18 9.00 -1.17
C ASP A 106 -20.34 8.02 -1.37
N ASP A 107 -20.53 7.50 -2.58
CA ASP A 107 -21.56 6.52 -2.93
C ASP A 107 -21.19 5.08 -2.57
N VAL A 108 -19.90 4.77 -2.41
CA VAL A 108 -19.40 3.41 -2.17
C VAL A 108 -19.95 2.80 -0.87
N PRO A 109 -19.91 3.47 0.31
CA PRO A 109 -20.49 2.91 1.52
C PRO A 109 -21.96 2.53 1.39
N HIS A 110 -22.73 3.37 0.69
CA HIS A 110 -24.14 3.14 0.45
C HIS A 110 -24.37 1.94 -0.48
N ALA A 111 -23.63 1.85 -1.58
CA ALA A 111 -23.70 0.72 -2.50
C ALA A 111 -23.34 -0.61 -1.82
N LEU A 112 -22.26 -0.64 -1.03
CA LEU A 112 -21.85 -1.82 -0.28
C LEU A 112 -22.93 -2.28 0.72
N ALA A 113 -23.52 -1.33 1.47
CA ALA A 113 -24.59 -1.62 2.42
C ALA A 113 -25.83 -2.19 1.71
N ASP A 114 -26.19 -1.65 0.55
CA ASP A 114 -27.34 -2.09 -0.23
C ASP A 114 -27.16 -3.50 -0.79
N TRP A 115 -25.97 -3.81 -1.33
CA TRP A 115 -25.65 -5.13 -1.84
C TRP A 115 -25.61 -6.19 -0.73
N CYS A 116 -25.05 -5.87 0.43
CA CYS A 116 -25.10 -6.73 1.61
C CYS A 116 -26.55 -7.02 2.04
N ARG A 117 -27.42 -6.00 2.08
CA ARG A 117 -28.86 -6.19 2.42
C ARG A 117 -29.61 -7.05 1.40
N GLN A 118 -29.17 -7.04 0.14
CA GLN A 118 -29.71 -7.88 -0.93
C GLN A 118 -29.15 -9.32 -0.89
N GLY A 119 -28.29 -9.66 0.07
CA GLY A 119 -27.69 -10.99 0.20
C GLY A 119 -26.64 -11.29 -0.87
N ARG A 120 -26.01 -10.26 -1.44
CA ARG A 120 -24.94 -10.43 -2.42
C ARG A 120 -23.60 -10.64 -1.73
N GLU A 121 -22.79 -11.52 -2.27
CA GLU A 121 -21.40 -11.68 -1.85
C GLU A 121 -20.57 -10.55 -2.47
N ILE A 122 -19.72 -9.90 -1.66
CA ILE A 122 -18.80 -8.85 -2.09
C ILE A 122 -17.37 -9.38 -1.92
N ARG A 123 -16.55 -9.23 -2.95
CA ARG A 123 -15.14 -9.65 -2.99
C ARG A 123 -14.26 -8.56 -3.58
#